data_AF-A0A4P9W0I9-F1
#
_entry.id   AF-A0A4P9W0I9-F1
#
_cell.length_a   1.000
_cell.length_b   1.000
_cell.length_c   1.000
_cell.angle_alpha   90.00
_cell.angle_beta   90.00
_cell.angle_gamma   90.00
#
_symmetry.space_group_name_H-M   'P 1'
#
loop_
_entity.id
_entity.type
_entity.pdbx_description
1 polymer ?
#
loop_
_entity_poly.entity_id
_entity_poly.type
_entity_poly.pdbx_seq_one_letter_code
_entity_poly.pdbx_strand_id
1 'polypeptide(L)'
;SMSRQSIVQIASVNPALFISTLTFDLIHSKGAAERAGCLKLLGLFISKKPLILHPYLPRIVESMVKCLDPNVPQIRDALQQIVTVNFAEMVRTFPNVAFHHGSQRLAVGAVEGAVVVYDLRTATRVQVLEGHTKAVAAVSISPDGK
;
A
#
# COMPACT_ATOMS: atom_id res chain seq x y z
N SER A 1 -6.14 -23.36 7.92
CA SER A 1 -6.16 -24.42 6.90
C SER A 1 -4.90 -24.33 6.04
N MET A 2 -4.46 -25.44 5.45
CA MET A 2 -3.25 -25.57 4.62
C MET A 2 -3.02 -24.41 3.63
N SER A 3 -4.10 -23.83 3.08
CA SER A 3 -4.01 -22.70 2.13
C SER A 3 -3.27 -21.47 2.68
N ARG A 4 -3.42 -21.14 3.97
CA ARG A 4 -2.74 -19.97 4.57
C ARG A 4 -1.24 -20.20 4.69
N GLN A 5 -0.81 -21.41 4.99
CA GLN A 5 0.62 -21.76 5.07
C GLN A 5 1.27 -21.76 3.68
N SER A 6 0.59 -22.31 2.67
CA SER A 6 1.08 -22.30 1.28
C SER A 6 1.29 -20.89 0.75
N ILE A 7 0.36 -19.96 1.00
CA ILE A 7 0.49 -18.55 0.61
C ILE A 7 1.70 -17.90 1.28
N VAL A 8 1.89 -18.15 2.59
CA VAL A 8 3.04 -17.61 3.34
C VAL A 8 4.36 -18.17 2.83
N GLN A 9 4.37 -19.43 2.39
CA GLN A 9 5.54 -20.09 1.81
C GLN A 9 5.85 -19.51 0.42
N ILE A 10 4.87 -19.35 -0.46
CA ILE A 10 5.04 -18.72 -1.78
C ILE A 10 5.61 -17.31 -1.62
N ALA A 11 5.06 -16.51 -0.71
CA ALA A 11 5.56 -15.17 -0.45
C ALA A 11 7.01 -15.14 0.08
N SER A 12 7.48 -16.22 0.69
CA SER A 12 8.86 -16.34 1.17
C SER A 12 9.81 -16.87 0.09
N VAL A 13 9.32 -17.70 -0.82
CA VAL A 13 10.09 -18.30 -1.93
C VAL A 13 10.18 -17.35 -3.12
N ASN A 14 9.09 -16.66 -3.45
CA ASN A 14 9.01 -15.70 -4.55
C ASN A 14 8.14 -14.48 -4.17
N PRO A 15 8.71 -13.52 -3.40
CA PRO A 15 8.05 -12.28 -3.04
C PRO A 15 7.49 -11.50 -4.25
N ALA A 16 8.24 -11.44 -5.35
CA ALA A 16 7.86 -10.66 -6.52
C ALA A 16 6.56 -11.18 -7.16
N LEU A 17 6.47 -12.50 -7.36
CA LEU A 17 5.26 -13.14 -7.87
C LEU A 17 4.08 -12.92 -6.92
N PHE A 18 4.30 -13.13 -5.62
CA PHE A 18 3.28 -12.94 -4.60
C PHE A 18 2.71 -11.52 -4.61
N ILE A 19 3.57 -10.49 -4.63
CA ILE A 19 3.14 -9.09 -4.72
C ILE A 19 2.46 -8.81 -6.05
N SER A 20 2.96 -9.37 -7.14
CA SER A 20 2.35 -9.17 -8.45
C SER A 20 0.92 -9.71 -8.49
N THR A 21 0.68 -10.92 -7.98
CA THR A 21 -0.66 -11.51 -7.89
C THR A 21 -1.58 -10.68 -7.00
N LEU A 22 -1.14 -10.31 -5.78
CA LEU A 22 -1.99 -9.52 -4.89
C LEU A 22 -2.36 -8.15 -5.46
N THR A 23 -1.39 -7.44 -6.02
CA THR A 23 -1.63 -6.12 -6.60
C THR A 23 -2.50 -6.22 -7.85
N PHE A 24 -2.34 -7.29 -8.65
CA PHE A 24 -3.20 -7.59 -9.78
C PHE A 24 -4.65 -7.84 -9.34
N ASP A 25 -4.85 -8.69 -8.33
CA ASP A 25 -6.18 -9.02 -7.82
C ASP A 25 -6.86 -7.81 -7.19
N LEU A 26 -6.13 -6.94 -6.48
CA LEU A 26 -6.69 -5.70 -5.94
C LEU A 26 -7.23 -4.77 -7.04
N ILE A 27 -6.57 -4.72 -8.19
CA ILE A 27 -6.91 -3.83 -9.30
C ILE A 27 -8.03 -4.42 -10.16
N HIS A 28 -7.97 -5.72 -10.47
CA HIS A 28 -8.81 -6.34 -11.50
C HIS A 28 -9.95 -7.20 -10.94
N SER A 29 -9.95 -7.54 -9.65
CA SER A 29 -11.06 -8.32 -9.08
C SER A 29 -12.37 -7.56 -9.17
N LYS A 30 -13.43 -8.26 -9.58
CA LYS A 30 -14.76 -7.68 -9.80
C LYS A 30 -15.53 -7.39 -8.49
N GLY A 31 -15.20 -8.06 -7.39
CA GLY A 31 -15.93 -7.96 -6.13
C GLY A 31 -15.12 -7.36 -4.98
N ALA A 32 -15.81 -6.70 -4.05
CA ALA A 32 -15.21 -6.17 -2.82
C ALA A 32 -14.70 -7.28 -1.89
N ALA A 33 -15.33 -8.46 -1.89
CA ALA A 33 -14.97 -9.56 -1.01
C ALA A 33 -13.58 -10.12 -1.32
N GLU A 34 -13.26 -10.34 -2.60
CA GLU A 34 -11.95 -10.81 -3.05
C GLU A 34 -10.86 -9.79 -2.73
N ARG A 35 -11.12 -8.50 -3.00
CA ARG A 35 -10.21 -7.40 -2.65
C ARG A 35 -9.99 -7.32 -1.13
N ALA A 36 -11.04 -7.47 -0.33
CA ALA A 36 -10.93 -7.51 1.13
C ALA A 36 -10.07 -8.69 1.61
N GLY A 37 -10.16 -9.85 0.97
CA GLY A 37 -9.28 -10.99 1.22
C GLY A 37 -7.80 -10.66 0.98
N CYS A 38 -7.50 -10.02 -0.15
CA CYS A 38 -6.15 -9.55 -0.48
C CYS A 38 -5.64 -8.51 0.52
N LEU A 39 -6.48 -7.55 0.92
CA LEU A 39 -6.14 -6.53 1.90
C LEU A 39 -5.88 -7.11 3.30
N LYS A 40 -6.65 -8.12 3.73
CA LYS A 40 -6.40 -8.84 5.00
C LYS A 40 -5.05 -9.55 4.98
N LEU A 41 -4.72 -10.15 3.85
CA LEU A 41 -3.45 -10.82 3.67
C LEU A 41 -2.28 -9.82 3.65
N LEU A 42 -2.41 -8.70 2.94
CA LEU A 42 -1.43 -7.61 3.00
C LEU A 42 -1.24 -7.12 4.43
N GLY A 43 -2.32 -6.87 5.18
CA GLY A 43 -2.25 -6.45 6.59
C GLY A 43 -1.47 -7.45 7.46
N LEU A 44 -1.64 -8.74 7.23
CA LEU A 44 -0.84 -9.78 7.90
C LEU A 44 0.66 -9.66 7.57
N PHE A 45 1.01 -9.39 6.31
CA PHE A 45 2.42 -9.25 5.91
C PHE A 45 3.04 -7.94 6.37
N ILE A 46 2.29 -6.85 6.37
CA ILE A 46 2.73 -5.58 6.94
C ILE A 46 3.13 -5.80 8.41
N SER A 47 2.29 -6.48 9.19
CA SER A 47 2.56 -6.73 10.62
C SER A 47 3.64 -7.80 10.86
N LYS A 48 3.64 -8.90 10.11
CA LYS A 48 4.43 -10.10 10.46
C LYS A 48 5.68 -10.31 9.62
N LYS A 49 5.73 -9.77 8.40
CA LYS A 49 6.84 -9.95 7.45
C LYS A 49 7.13 -8.68 6.65
N PRO A 50 7.34 -7.52 7.31
CA PRO A 50 7.45 -6.24 6.62
C PRO A 50 8.61 -6.16 5.62
N LEU A 51 9.72 -6.84 5.91
CA LEU A 51 10.91 -6.85 5.04
C LEU A 51 10.62 -7.42 3.63
N ILE A 52 9.66 -8.33 3.51
CA ILE A 52 9.24 -8.89 2.20
C ILE A 52 8.56 -7.81 1.35
N LEU A 53 7.85 -6.88 1.98
CA LEU A 53 7.08 -5.84 1.31
C LEU A 53 7.91 -4.60 0.97
N HIS A 54 8.99 -4.35 1.71
CA HIS A 54 9.78 -3.12 1.61
C HIS A 54 10.18 -2.72 0.18
N PRO A 55 10.64 -3.63 -0.70
CA PRO A 55 11.00 -3.28 -2.08
C PRO A 55 9.81 -2.89 -2.96
N TYR A 56 8.58 -3.15 -2.53
CA TYR A 56 7.38 -3.04 -3.35
C TYR A 56 6.37 -2.01 -2.82
N LEU A 57 6.76 -1.20 -1.84
CA LEU A 57 5.85 -0.27 -1.14
C LEU A 57 5.07 0.64 -2.09
N PRO A 58 5.69 1.33 -3.09
CA PRO A 58 4.93 2.18 -4.01
C PRO A 58 3.84 1.41 -4.77
N ARG A 59 4.15 0.19 -5.23
CA ARG A 59 3.19 -0.64 -5.98
C ARG A 59 2.05 -1.14 -5.10
N ILE A 60 2.37 -1.58 -3.88
CA ILE A 60 1.37 -2.02 -2.90
C ILE A 60 0.45 -0.85 -2.55
N VAL A 61 1.02 0.31 -2.21
CA VAL A 61 0.26 1.50 -1.86
C VAL A 61 -0.62 1.93 -3.03
N GLU A 62 -0.09 1.99 -4.26
CA GLU A 62 -0.89 2.34 -5.43
C GLU A 62 -2.11 1.42 -5.60
N SER A 63 -1.95 0.10 -5.44
CA SER A 63 -3.08 -0.83 -5.53
C SER A 63 -4.11 -0.64 -4.41
N MET A 64 -3.68 -0.28 -3.21
CA MET A 64 -4.56 0.01 -2.08
C MET A 64 -5.28 1.35 -2.26
N VAL A 65 -4.59 2.37 -2.77
CA VAL A 65 -5.18 3.68 -3.11
C VAL A 65 -6.29 3.51 -4.16
N LYS A 66 -6.08 2.67 -5.18
CA LYS A 66 -7.11 2.36 -6.20
C LYS A 66 -8.37 1.71 -5.62
N CYS A 67 -8.30 1.10 -4.44
CA CYS A 67 -9.50 0.61 -3.74
C CYS A 67 -10.35 1.74 -3.16
N LEU A 68 -9.85 2.98 -3.12
CA LEU A 68 -10.54 4.18 -2.62
C LEU A 68 -11.10 5.06 -3.74
N ASP A 69 -11.14 4.58 -4.99
CA ASP A 69 -11.63 5.34 -6.14
C ASP A 69 -13.04 5.91 -5.88
N PRO A 70 -13.21 7.25 -5.83
CA PRO A 70 -14.52 7.86 -5.62
C PRO A 70 -15.54 7.54 -6.73
N ASN A 71 -15.08 7.13 -7.91
CA ASN A 71 -15.94 6.76 -9.03
C ASN A 71 -16.54 5.36 -8.88
N VAL A 72 -16.08 4.57 -7.90
CA VAL A 72 -16.62 3.24 -7.58
C VAL A 72 -17.01 3.20 -6.08
N PRO A 73 -18.02 4.00 -5.66
CA PRO A 73 -18.31 4.24 -4.24
C PRO A 73 -18.67 2.95 -3.48
N GLN A 74 -19.29 1.97 -4.13
CA GLN A 74 -19.64 0.70 -3.49
C GLN A 74 -18.40 -0.10 -3.05
N ILE A 75 -17.33 -0.07 -3.86
CA ILE A 75 -16.06 -0.72 -3.51
C ILE A 75 -15.34 0.12 -2.45
N ARG A 76 -15.31 1.45 -2.61
CA ARG A 76 -14.69 2.37 -1.66
C ARG A 76 -15.28 2.20 -0.27
N ASP A 77 -16.60 2.28 -0.13
CA ASP A 77 -17.29 2.19 1.16
C ASP A 77 -17.03 0.84 1.83
N ALA A 78 -17.05 -0.25 1.06
CA ALA A 78 -16.78 -1.59 1.57
C ALA A 78 -15.34 -1.79 2.05
N LEU A 79 -14.36 -1.10 1.44
CA LEU A 79 -12.93 -1.32 1.68
C LEU A 79 -12.26 -0.22 2.50
N GLN A 80 -12.89 0.94 2.67
CA GLN A 80 -12.28 2.13 3.30
C GLN A 80 -11.69 1.81 4.67
N GLN A 81 -12.43 1.08 5.51
CA GLN A 81 -11.98 0.77 6.87
C GLN A 81 -10.71 -0.10 6.86
N ILE A 82 -10.68 -1.16 6.04
CA ILE A 82 -9.51 -2.06 6.00
C ILE A 82 -8.30 -1.41 5.34
N VAL A 83 -8.50 -0.59 4.30
CA VAL A 83 -7.42 0.19 3.69
C VAL A 83 -6.84 1.19 4.70
N THR A 84 -7.70 1.88 5.47
CA THR A 84 -7.27 2.82 6.52
C THR A 84 -6.43 2.13 7.58
N VAL A 85 -6.87 0.98 8.08
CA VAL A 85 -6.11 0.19 9.07
C VAL A 85 -4.75 -0.24 8.51
N ASN A 86 -4.72 -0.73 7.27
CA ASN A 86 -3.46 -1.13 6.64
C ASN A 86 -2.51 0.06 6.45
N PHE A 87 -2.99 1.24 6.02
CA PHE A 87 -2.13 2.42 5.91
C PHE A 87 -1.61 2.89 7.26
N ALA A 88 -2.43 2.88 8.31
CA ALA A 88 -1.99 3.21 9.67
C ALA A 88 -0.91 2.25 10.16
N GLU A 89 -1.04 0.96 9.84
CA GLU A 89 0.01 -0.04 10.11
C GLU A 89 1.28 0.27 9.30
N MET A 90 1.16 0.53 8.00
CA MET A 90 2.31 0.84 7.14
C MET A 90 3.09 2.07 7.63
N VAL A 91 2.40 3.15 8.01
CA VAL A 91 3.03 4.37 8.55
C VAL A 91 3.84 4.07 9.82
N ARG A 92 3.37 3.14 10.66
CA ARG A 92 4.08 2.75 11.88
C ARG A 92 5.24 1.79 11.62
N THR A 93 5.10 0.95 10.60
CA THR A 93 6.04 -0.13 10.28
C THR A 93 7.19 0.32 9.39
N PHE A 94 6.94 1.26 8.47
CA PHE A 94 7.89 1.66 7.43
C PHE A 94 8.28 3.14 7.60
N PRO A 95 9.54 3.46 7.94
CA PRO A 95 10.00 4.84 8.11
C PRO A 95 9.91 5.69 6.83
N ASN A 96 9.90 5.03 5.67
CA ASN A 96 9.72 5.67 4.36
C ASN A 96 8.24 5.75 3.93
N VAL A 97 7.30 5.64 4.87
CA VAL A 97 5.88 5.91 4.65
C VAL A 97 5.39 6.94 5.67
N ALA A 98 4.82 8.05 5.21
CA ALA A 98 4.26 9.09 6.07
C ALA A 98 2.87 9.52 5.62
N PHE A 99 2.02 9.88 6.57
CA PHE A 99 0.66 10.33 6.32
C PHE A 99 0.41 11.70 6.93
N HIS A 100 -0.28 12.56 6.17
CA HIS A 100 -0.74 13.85 6.65
C HIS A 100 -2.27 13.87 6.72
N HIS A 101 -2.79 14.00 7.96
CA HIS A 101 -4.22 13.92 8.24
C HIS A 101 -5.04 15.05 7.60
N GLY A 102 -4.55 16.29 7.61
CA GLY A 102 -5.32 17.44 7.11
C GLY A 102 -5.60 17.36 5.61
N SER A 103 -4.55 17.08 4.83
CA SER A 103 -4.64 16.97 3.37
C SER A 103 -4.98 15.56 2.88
N GLN A 104 -5.06 14.57 3.78
CA GLN A 104 -5.25 13.15 3.42
C GLN A 104 -4.21 12.66 2.39
N ARG A 105 -2.95 13.08 2.56
CA ARG A 105 -1.84 12.69 1.67
C ARG A 105 -0.98 11.62 2.29
N LEU A 106 -0.61 10.63 1.49
CA LEU A 106 0.31 9.56 1.86
C LEU A 106 1.57 9.68 0.99
N ALA A 107 2.74 9.84 1.61
CA ALA A 107 4.04 9.84 0.95
C ALA A 107 4.72 8.49 1.14
N VAL A 108 5.31 7.95 0.07
CA VAL A 108 5.94 6.63 0.04
C VAL A 108 7.28 6.72 -0.68
N GLY A 109 8.37 6.44 0.03
CA GLY A 109 9.70 6.31 -0.55
C GLY A 109 9.90 4.96 -1.23
N ALA A 110 10.53 4.99 -2.40
CA ALA A 110 10.86 3.82 -3.20
C ALA A 110 12.32 3.39 -2.99
N VAL A 111 12.65 2.15 -3.39
CA VAL A 111 14.03 1.63 -3.33
C VAL A 111 14.91 2.24 -4.41
N GLU A 112 14.31 2.72 -5.49
CA GLU A 112 14.95 3.42 -6.60
C GLU A 112 15.27 4.89 -6.28
N GLY A 113 14.75 5.43 -5.17
CA GLY A 113 15.01 6.80 -4.70
C GLY A 113 13.91 7.82 -4.99
N ALA A 114 12.85 7.45 -5.71
CA ALA A 114 11.68 8.30 -5.86
C ALA A 114 10.84 8.33 -4.57
N VAL A 115 10.17 9.45 -4.30
CA VAL A 115 9.06 9.52 -3.32
C VAL A 115 7.77 9.77 -4.09
N VAL A 116 6.78 8.90 -3.90
CA VAL A 116 5.46 9.03 -4.53
C VAL A 116 4.47 9.56 -3.51
N VAL A 117 3.73 10.60 -3.87
CA VAL A 117 2.68 11.20 -3.03
C VAL A 117 1.32 10.89 -3.62
N TYR A 118 0.42 10.38 -2.78
CA TYR A 118 -0.95 10.04 -3.12
C TYR A 118 -1.94 10.93 -2.36
N ASP A 119 -3.02 11.33 -3.01
CA ASP A 119 -4.21 11.89 -2.36
C ASP A 119 -5.25 10.78 -2.19
N LEU A 120 -5.57 10.46 -0.93
CA LEU A 120 -6.49 9.37 -0.60
C LEU A 120 -7.95 9.74 -0.82
N ARG A 121 -8.30 11.04 -0.92
CA ARG A 121 -9.68 11.48 -1.18
C ARG A 121 -10.06 11.21 -2.63
N THR A 122 -9.15 11.54 -3.54
CA THR A 122 -9.32 11.38 -4.99
C THR A 122 -8.80 10.03 -5.51
N ALA A 123 -8.09 9.26 -4.68
CA ALA A 123 -7.44 8.01 -5.04
C ALA A 123 -6.42 8.15 -6.18
N THR A 124 -5.67 9.26 -6.19
CA THR A 124 -4.74 9.58 -7.27
C THR A 124 -3.31 9.79 -6.77
N ARG A 125 -2.34 9.46 -7.62
CA ARG A 125 -0.96 9.94 -7.47
C ARG A 125 -0.94 11.44 -7.81
N VAL A 126 -0.52 12.28 -6.86
CA VAL A 126 -0.47 13.74 -7.04
C VAL A 126 0.93 14.26 -7.34
N GLN A 127 1.97 13.53 -6.92
CA GLN A 127 3.35 13.95 -7.16
C GLN A 127 4.31 12.76 -7.18
N VAL A 128 5.38 12.89 -7.96
CA VAL A 128 6.58 12.07 -7.87
C VAL A 128 7.75 13.03 -7.63
N LEU A 129 8.45 12.85 -6.52
CA LEU A 129 9.63 13.60 -6.16
C LEU A 129 10.85 12.73 -6.47
N GLU A 130 11.70 13.22 -7.36
CA GLU A 130 12.93 12.55 -7.75
C GLU A 130 14.15 13.29 -7.15
N GLY A 131 15.28 12.62 -7.05
CA GLY A 131 16.55 13.24 -6.63
C GLY A 131 17.42 12.36 -5.73
N HIS A 132 16.83 11.49 -4.92
CA HIS A 132 17.63 10.45 -4.26
C HIS A 132 18.09 9.43 -5.31
N THR A 133 19.38 9.08 -5.28
CA THR A 133 19.98 8.09 -6.18
C THR A 133 20.05 6.69 -5.56
N LYS A 134 19.49 6.54 -4.36
CA LYS A 134 19.45 5.32 -3.56
C LYS A 134 18.10 5.23 -2.84
N ALA A 135 17.83 4.06 -2.25
CA ALA A 135 16.63 3.82 -1.47
C ALA A 135 16.34 4.93 -0.46
N VAL A 136 15.10 5.41 -0.48
CA VAL A 136 14.63 6.43 0.47
C VAL A 136 14.54 5.79 1.85
N ALA A 137 15.40 6.23 2.77
CA ALA A 137 15.50 5.65 4.10
C ALA A 137 14.34 6.06 5.02
N ALA A 138 13.85 7.30 4.88
CA ALA A 138 12.73 7.82 5.65
C ALA A 138 12.05 8.97 4.92
N VAL A 139 10.78 9.22 5.23
CA VAL A 139 10.02 10.38 4.76
C VAL A 139 9.23 10.97 5.92
N SER A 140 9.02 12.29 5.88
CA SER A 140 8.11 12.99 6.79
C SER A 140 7.34 14.04 6.00
N ILE A 141 6.08 14.27 6.37
CA ILE A 141 5.30 15.39 5.84
C ILE A 141 5.28 16.49 6.90
N SER A 142 5.51 17.72 6.47
CA SER A 142 5.40 18.92 7.31
C SER A 142 4.02 19.00 8.00
N PRO A 143 3.90 19.61 9.19
CA PRO A 143 2.61 19.76 9.88
C PRO A 143 1.57 20.57 9.09
N ASP A 144 2.00 21.46 8.19
CA ASP A 144 1.12 22.24 7.31
C ASP A 144 0.80 21.52 5.99
N GLY A 145 1.38 20.35 5.74
CA GLY A 145 1.08 19.47 4.61
C GLY A 145 1.69 19.89 3.28
N LYS A 146 2.65 20.83 3.29
CA LYS A 146 3.36 21.35 2.11
C LYS A 146 4.73 20.72 1.93
#